data_AF-A0A1F5L9T6-F1
#
_entry.id   AF-A0A1F5L9T6-F1
#
_cell.length_a   1.000
_cell.length_b   1.000
_cell.length_c   1.000
_cell.angle_alpha   90.00
_cell.angle_beta   90.00
_cell.angle_gamma   90.00
#
_symmetry.space_group_name_H-M   'P 1'
#
loop_
_entity.id
_entity.type
_entity.pdbx_description
1 polymer ?
#
loop_
_entity_poly.entity_id
_entity_poly.type
_entity_poly.pdbx_seq_one_letter_code
_entity_poly.pdbx_strand_id
1 'polypeptide(L)'
;MHSHLHTPYNVNCEEIMTALDECHAKGFIHKAIGSCNDIKRDVNKCLSGERYERAKRNRDQARDNRKRVEEIWAKERELEQGTSNAAAAAANTTNAGAKQ
;
A
#
# COMPACT_ATOMS: atom_id res chain seq x y z
N MET A 1 -22.67 10.52 16.12
CA MET A 1 -21.84 9.33 15.89
C MET A 1 -21.09 9.54 14.57
N HIS A 2 -19.92 10.19 14.64
CA HIS A 2 -18.98 10.20 13.53
C HIS A 2 -18.03 9.00 13.73
N SER A 3 -17.78 8.22 12.68
CA SER A 3 -16.64 7.29 12.68
C SER A 3 -15.37 8.07 13.07
N HIS A 4 -14.36 7.44 13.68
CA HIS A 4 -13.12 8.14 14.10
C HIS A 4 -12.53 8.94 12.94
N LEU A 5 -12.87 10.23 12.91
CA LEU A 5 -12.62 11.12 11.80
C LEU A 5 -11.20 11.71 11.93
N HIS A 6 -10.79 11.98 13.17
CA HIS A 6 -9.44 12.35 13.55
C HIS A 6 -8.53 11.12 13.58
N THR A 7 -7.99 10.79 12.41
CA THR A 7 -6.83 9.90 12.29
C THR A 7 -5.70 10.67 11.62
N PRO A 8 -4.43 10.27 11.81
CA PRO A 8 -3.30 10.92 11.13
C PRO A 8 -3.46 10.97 9.60
N TYR A 9 -4.27 10.08 9.06
CA TYR A 9 -4.49 9.96 7.63
C TYR A 9 -5.63 10.83 7.07
N ASN A 10 -6.34 11.58 7.90
CA ASN A 10 -7.44 12.44 7.49
C ASN A 10 -7.19 13.91 7.87
N VAL A 11 -5.95 14.26 8.26
CA VAL A 11 -5.57 15.63 8.66
C VAL A 11 -5.87 16.66 7.56
N ASN A 12 -5.77 16.27 6.29
CA ASN A 12 -6.09 17.12 5.14
C ASN A 12 -7.59 17.45 5.01
N CYS A 13 -8.46 16.75 5.74
CA CYS A 13 -9.90 16.94 5.69
C CYS A 13 -10.44 17.69 6.92
N GLU A 14 -9.57 18.15 7.83
CA GLU A 14 -9.96 18.74 9.12
C GLU A 14 -10.88 19.97 8.94
N GLU A 15 -10.58 20.86 8.01
CA GLU A 15 -11.39 22.08 7.76
C GLU A 15 -12.86 21.74 7.41
N ILE A 16 -13.07 20.78 6.51
CA ILE A 16 -14.42 20.38 6.07
C ILE A 16 -15.15 19.61 7.19
N MET A 17 -14.41 18.88 8.02
CA MET A 17 -14.97 18.21 9.21
C MET A 17 -15.42 19.23 10.25
N THR A 18 -14.61 20.24 10.54
CA THR A 18 -14.97 21.34 11.44
C THR A 18 -16.22 22.06 10.92
N ALA A 19 -16.32 22.33 9.62
CA ALA A 19 -17.52 22.91 9.03
C ALA A 19 -18.78 22.03 9.22
N LEU A 20 -18.64 20.70 9.16
CA LEU A 20 -19.74 19.78 9.42
C LEU A 20 -20.14 19.79 10.90
N ASP A 21 -19.17 19.86 11.80
CA ASP A 21 -19.40 19.93 13.25
C ASP A 21 -20.06 21.25 13.65
N GLU A 22 -19.63 22.38 13.08
CA GLU A 22 -20.31 23.67 13.22
C GLU A 22 -21.75 23.62 12.69
N CYS A 23 -21.99 22.93 11.57
CA CYS A 23 -23.35 22.74 11.06
C CYS A 23 -24.20 21.91 12.02
N HIS A 24 -23.65 20.84 12.60
CA HIS A 24 -24.33 20.05 13.61
C HIS A 24 -24.55 20.80 14.93
N ALA A 25 -23.67 21.73 15.29
CA ALA A 25 -23.78 22.57 16.49
C ALA A 25 -25.00 23.50 16.44
N LYS A 26 -25.56 23.77 15.25
CA LYS A 26 -26.82 24.53 15.08
C LYS A 26 -28.05 23.82 15.66
N GLY A 27 -27.96 22.53 15.97
CA GLY A 27 -28.97 21.78 16.70
C GLY A 27 -29.43 20.50 16.01
N PHE A 28 -30.06 19.63 16.79
CA PHE A 28 -30.48 18.30 16.35
C PHE A 28 -31.48 18.32 15.19
N ILE A 29 -32.45 19.24 15.19
CA ILE A 29 -33.45 19.34 14.12
C ILE A 29 -32.78 19.70 12.78
N HIS A 30 -31.84 20.64 12.78
CA HIS A 30 -31.09 21.06 11.59
C HIS A 30 -30.32 19.88 10.97
N LYS A 31 -29.75 19.02 11.81
CA LYS A 31 -29.13 17.77 11.41
C LYS A 31 -30.13 16.75 10.88
N ALA A 32 -31.26 16.56 11.56
CA ALA A 32 -32.24 15.53 11.25
C ALA A 32 -32.94 15.77 9.90
N ILE A 33 -33.22 17.03 9.55
CA ILE A 33 -33.87 17.39 8.27
C ILE A 33 -32.89 17.45 7.09
N GLY A 34 -31.59 17.21 7.32
CA GLY A 34 -30.58 17.15 6.25
C GLY A 34 -30.04 18.51 5.79
N SER A 35 -30.18 19.58 6.59
CA SER A 35 -29.64 20.90 6.23
C SER A 35 -28.11 20.95 6.10
N CYS A 36 -27.40 19.95 6.64
CA CYS A 36 -25.94 19.82 6.53
C CYS A 36 -25.48 18.87 5.41
N ASN A 37 -26.36 18.48 4.49
CA ASN A 37 -26.06 17.43 3.50
C ASN A 37 -24.97 17.81 2.50
N ASP A 38 -24.87 19.08 2.10
CA ASP A 38 -23.85 19.52 1.14
C ASP A 38 -22.45 19.43 1.76
N ILE A 39 -22.29 19.96 2.97
CA ILE A 39 -21.04 19.84 3.74
C ILE A 39 -20.69 18.36 3.98
N LYS A 40 -21.69 17.51 4.28
CA LYS A 40 -21.49 16.07 4.40
C LYS A 40 -20.99 15.43 3.09
N ARG A 41 -21.46 15.88 1.92
CA ARG A 41 -20.95 15.39 0.62
C ARG A 41 -19.47 15.76 0.44
N ASP A 42 -19.09 16.95 0.86
CA ASP A 42 -17.69 17.41 0.78
C ASP A 42 -16.78 16.60 1.72
N VAL A 43 -17.22 16.33 2.96
CA VAL A 43 -16.50 15.43 3.88
C VAL A 43 -16.31 14.05 3.24
N ASN A 44 -17.37 13.48 2.66
CA ASN A 44 -17.29 12.18 2.01
C ASN A 44 -16.33 12.18 0.81
N LYS A 45 -16.34 13.24 0.00
CA LYS A 45 -15.44 13.41 -1.14
C LYS A 45 -13.98 13.45 -0.67
N CYS A 46 -13.68 14.27 0.34
CA CYS A 46 -12.33 14.39 0.90
C CYS A 46 -11.83 13.04 1.45
N LEU A 47 -12.61 12.41 2.33
CA LEU A 47 -12.25 11.12 2.93
C LEU A 47 -12.09 10.00 1.91
N SER A 48 -12.90 10.02 0.84
CA SER A 48 -12.77 9.03 -0.24
C SER A 48 -11.48 9.24 -1.03
N GLY A 49 -11.09 10.50 -1.28
CA GLY A 49 -9.80 10.85 -1.88
C GLY A 49 -8.62 10.36 -1.04
N GLU A 50 -8.62 10.62 0.26
CA GLU A 50 -7.55 10.17 1.16
C GLU A 50 -7.42 8.64 1.22
N ARG A 51 -8.55 7.93 1.22
CA ARG A 51 -8.54 6.45 1.14
C ARG A 51 -7.99 5.97 -0.20
N TYR A 52 -8.34 6.63 -1.30
CA TYR A 52 -7.85 6.28 -2.62
C TYR A 52 -6.33 6.46 -2.73
N GLU A 53 -5.81 7.62 -2.30
CA GLU A 53 -4.37 7.90 -2.33
C GLU A 53 -3.58 6.93 -1.44
N ARG A 54 -4.11 6.57 -0.27
CA ARG A 54 -3.51 5.54 0.57
C ARG A 54 -3.51 4.18 -0.11
N ALA A 55 -4.63 3.77 -0.69
CA ALA A 55 -4.72 2.50 -1.41
C ALA A 55 -3.75 2.46 -2.59
N LYS A 56 -3.58 3.58 -3.30
CA LYS A 56 -2.58 3.73 -4.36
C LYS A 56 -1.16 3.56 -3.84
N ARG A 57 -0.76 4.31 -2.80
CA ARG A 57 0.57 4.16 -2.16
C ARG A 57 0.85 2.72 -1.71
N ASN A 58 -0.13 2.07 -1.09
CA ASN A 58 0.01 0.67 -0.65
C ASN A 58 0.19 -0.29 -1.83
N ARG A 59 -0.55 -0.08 -2.93
CA ARG A 59 -0.39 -0.88 -4.16
C ARG A 59 0.99 -0.66 -4.78
N ASP A 60 1.46 0.58 -4.86
CA ASP A 60 2.76 0.91 -5.45
C ASP A 60 3.89 0.30 -4.61
N GLN A 61 3.86 0.46 -3.28
CA GLN A 61 4.82 -0.18 -2.38
C GLN A 61 4.79 -1.71 -2.49
N ALA A 62 3.60 -2.32 -2.59
CA ALA A 62 3.49 -3.76 -2.77
C ALA A 62 4.10 -4.22 -4.10
N ARG A 63 3.93 -3.46 -5.19
CA ARG A 63 4.55 -3.75 -6.49
C ARG A 63 6.06 -3.62 -6.43
N ASP A 64 6.57 -2.57 -5.79
CA ASP A 64 8.01 -2.36 -5.65
C ASP A 64 8.66 -3.46 -4.79
N ASN A 65 8.00 -3.85 -3.71
CA ASN A 65 8.49 -4.94 -2.86
C ASN A 65 8.48 -6.28 -3.61
N ARG A 66 7.45 -6.56 -4.42
CA ARG A 66 7.41 -7.77 -5.26
C ARG A 66 8.56 -7.80 -6.26
N LYS A 67 8.81 -6.69 -6.98
CA LYS A 67 9.94 -6.58 -7.90
C LYS A 67 11.27 -6.84 -7.21
N ARG A 68 11.50 -6.21 -6.04
CA ARG A 68 12.74 -6.42 -5.27
C ARG A 68 12.93 -7.87 -4.86
N VAL A 69 11.87 -8.54 -4.38
CA VAL A 69 11.93 -9.94 -3.99
C VAL A 69 12.18 -10.84 -5.20
N GLU A 70 11.52 -10.58 -6.33
CA GLU A 70 11.72 -11.32 -7.57
C GLU A 70 13.17 -11.18 -8.10
N GLU A 71 13.74 -9.97 -8.05
CA GLU A 71 15.14 -9.70 -8.42
C GLU A 71 16.13 -10.43 -7.49
N ILE A 72 15.88 -10.45 -6.18
CA ILE A 72 16.72 -11.17 -5.21
C ILE A 72 16.67 -12.67 -5.50
N TRP A 73 15.48 -13.24 -5.64
CA TRP A 73 15.32 -14.66 -5.94
C TRP A 73 15.89 -15.05 -7.30
N ALA A 74 15.85 -14.17 -8.30
CA ALA A 74 16.48 -14.42 -9.59
C ALA A 74 18.01 -14.50 -9.46
N LYS A 75 18.62 -13.54 -8.75
CA LYS A 75 20.07 -13.52 -8.49
C LYS A 75 20.52 -14.75 -7.69
N GLU A 76 19.76 -15.13 -6.66
CA GLU A 76 20.05 -16.33 -5.87
C GLU A 76 20.03 -17.60 -6.75
N ARG A 77 19.00 -17.77 -7.58
CA ARG A 77 18.93 -18.90 -8.53
C ARG A 77 20.09 -18.93 -9.51
N GLU A 78 20.52 -17.78 -10.04
CA GLU A 78 21.66 -17.70 -10.95
C GLU A 78 22.97 -18.10 -10.25
N LEU A 79 23.19 -17.67 -9.00
CA LEU A 79 24.34 -18.06 -8.19
C LEU A 79 24.33 -19.56 -7.85
N GLU A 80 23.18 -20.11 -7.48
CA GLU A 80 22.99 -21.55 -7.26
C GLU A 80 23.23 -22.37 -8.53
N GLN A 81 22.77 -21.89 -9.69
CA GLN A 81 23.05 -22.53 -10.98
C GLN A 81 24.53 -22.44 -11.36
N GLY A 82 25.19 -21.30 -11.09
CA GLY A 82 26.62 -21.15 -11.33
C GLY A 82 27.47 -22.10 -10.49
N THR A 83 27.14 -22.24 -9.21
CA THR A 83 27.85 -23.15 -8.30
C THR A 83 27.60 -24.63 -8.62
N SER A 84 26.36 -25.01 -8.94
CA SER A 84 26.03 -26.38 -9.37
C SER A 84 26.67 -26.75 -10.71
N ASN A 85 26.69 -25.84 -11.68
CA ASN A 85 27.37 -26.04 -12.96
C ASN A 85 28.89 -26.15 -12.79
N ALA A 86 29.50 -25.34 -11.92
CA ALA A 86 30.92 -25.44 -11.60
C ALA A 86 31.27 -26.78 -10.91
N ALA A 87 30.43 -27.24 -9.98
CA ALA A 87 30.58 -28.53 -9.33
C ALA A 87 30.44 -29.70 -10.33
N ALA A 88 29.48 -29.62 -11.25
CA ALA A 88 29.30 -30.61 -12.32
C ALA A 88 30.48 -30.63 -13.30
N ALA A 89 31.03 -29.46 -13.67
CA ALA A 89 32.23 -29.37 -14.50
C ALA A 89 33.45 -30.01 -13.82
N ALA A 90 33.66 -29.73 -12.53
CA ALA A 90 34.75 -30.33 -11.75
C ALA A 90 34.63 -31.86 -11.64
N ALA A 91 33.42 -32.38 -11.45
CA ALA A 91 33.15 -33.82 -11.41
C ALA A 91 33.37 -34.53 -12.76
N ASN A 92 33.11 -33.85 -13.89
CA ASN A 92 33.42 -34.40 -15.21
C ASN A 92 34.93 -34.41 -15.51
N THR A 93 35.68 -33.41 -15.07
CA THR A 93 37.15 -33.37 -15.23
C THR A 93 37.84 -34.48 -14.45
N THR A 94 37.40 -34.78 -13.22
CA THR A 94 37.97 -35.88 -12.42
C THR A 94 37.70 -37.26 -13.04
N ASN A 95 36.50 -37.49 -13.58
CA ASN A 95 36.18 -38.72 -14.30
C ASN A 95 36.94 -38.88 -15.63
N ALA A 96 37.29 -37.78 -16.30
CA ALA A 96 38.10 -37.81 -17.52
C ALA A 96 39.59 -38.15 -17.24
N GLY A 97 40.11 -37.78 -16.06
CA GLY A 97 41.47 -38.11 -15.63
C GLY A 97 41.67 -39.56 -15.18
N ALA A 98 40.61 -40.25 -14.76
CA ALA A 98 40.67 -41.63 -14.26
C ALA A 98 40.62 -42.71 -15.37
N LYS A 99 40.52 -42.32 -16.64
CA LYS A 99 40.41 -43.22 -17.81
C LYS A 99 41.73 -43.43 -18.58
N GLN A 100 42.89 -43.03 -18.03
CA GLN A 100 44.22 -43.28 -18.60
C GLN A 100 44.96 -44.35 -17.83
#